data_AF-A0A956R1Q2-F1
#
_entry.id   AF-A0A956R1Q2-F1
#
_cell.length_a   1.000
_cell.length_b   1.000
_cell.length_c   1.000
_cell.angle_alpha   90.00
_cell.angle_beta   90.00
_cell.angle_gamma   90.00
#
_symmetry.space_group_name_H-M   'P 1'
#
loop_
_entity.id
_entity.type
_entity.pdbx_description
1 polymer ?
#
loop_
_entity_poly.entity_id
_entity_poly.type
_entity_poly.pdbx_seq_one_letter_code
_entity_poly.pdbx_strand_id
1 'polypeptide(L)'
;MSDITTVTLELLRLGPPHNQLLSPLTRYLGVCGNHRAEEVCVPWEHRDFTSALEVLRYQGPSNVKRLDELRRLGQDVTGVICHVEGLKNQLSEANAQDRCRLIQLELVLSASELAMLPFEATRTFPGGPGSDEQYLVIQPNAEIEITRRDRGVVTDQAVRWPEVPKILFIAAQPEGMTVPFDAHLTALMQAISPYLGAHEDSPAGVLAASAQFLTVLPAASIDEIQDICSRERFSYVHILAHGLQADDIPGMPFGLALHAGRGQQSKEIVSGDRLAVALRARGHTPAVVTVAACDSGNVNDVIHSGASLAHDLHRVGLPLVVASQYPLSFEGSIEMVEQVYQRLPHGEDPRMVLHDLRRRLYARYGAKTHDWASLVVYAALPADIESQLRRTGFRSASARIYALLDRIDTGLDEDS
;
A
#
# COMPACT_ATOMS: atom_id res chain seq x y z
N MET A 1 4.20 -2.42 -24.30
CA MET A 1 3.00 -2.91 -23.58
C MET A 1 3.49 -3.30 -22.20
N SER A 2 2.75 -3.06 -21.12
CA SER A 2 3.17 -3.61 -19.82
C SER A 2 2.91 -5.11 -19.88
N ASP A 3 3.97 -5.88 -20.05
CA ASP A 3 3.90 -7.33 -20.15
C ASP A 3 3.69 -7.94 -18.74
N ILE A 4 2.54 -7.64 -18.14
CA ILE A 4 2.17 -8.10 -16.79
C ILE A 4 1.12 -9.19 -16.91
N THR A 5 1.45 -10.39 -16.44
CA THR A 5 0.52 -11.53 -16.40
C THR A 5 -0.08 -11.63 -15.01
N THR A 6 -1.41 -11.65 -14.92
CA THR A 6 -2.11 -11.76 -13.62
C THR A 6 -2.50 -13.20 -13.34
N VAL A 7 -2.10 -13.70 -12.18
CA VAL A 7 -2.53 -14.97 -11.59
C VAL A 7 -3.39 -14.65 -10.39
N THR A 8 -4.68 -14.98 -10.46
CA THR A 8 -5.63 -14.71 -9.37
C THR A 8 -5.82 -15.96 -8.51
N LEU A 9 -5.54 -15.83 -7.21
CA LEU A 9 -5.86 -16.82 -6.19
C LEU A 9 -6.98 -16.25 -5.30
N GLU A 10 -8.11 -16.93 -5.30
CA GLU A 10 -9.24 -16.60 -4.44
C GLU A 10 -9.21 -17.51 -3.20
N LEU A 11 -9.27 -16.91 -2.01
CA LEU A 11 -9.44 -17.62 -0.74
C LEU A 11 -10.79 -17.22 -0.14
N LEU A 12 -11.73 -18.18 -0.14
CA LEU A 12 -13.13 -17.93 0.14
C LEU A 12 -13.58 -18.67 1.42
N ARG A 13 -14.42 -18.01 2.22
CA ARG A 13 -15.12 -18.62 3.36
C ARG A 13 -16.63 -18.40 3.22
N LEU A 14 -17.42 -19.41 3.56
CA LEU A 14 -18.87 -19.26 3.69
C LEU A 14 -19.22 -18.48 4.96
N GLY A 15 -20.22 -17.60 4.85
CA GLY A 15 -20.72 -16.79 5.96
C GLY A 15 -20.35 -15.31 5.86
N PRO A 16 -20.52 -14.54 6.93
CA PRO A 16 -20.18 -13.13 6.94
C PRO A 16 -18.67 -12.91 6.77
N PRO A 17 -18.25 -11.80 6.15
CA PRO A 17 -16.84 -11.52 5.89
C PRO A 17 -16.01 -11.31 7.15
N HIS A 18 -16.64 -10.97 8.28
CA HIS A 18 -16.00 -10.75 9.58
C HIS A 18 -16.62 -11.67 10.66
N ASN A 19 -16.25 -11.46 11.93
CA ASN A 19 -16.74 -12.19 13.11
C ASN A 19 -16.28 -13.66 13.19
N GLN A 20 -15.11 -13.97 12.65
CA GLN A 20 -14.51 -15.29 12.72
C GLN A 20 -13.03 -15.17 13.11
N LEU A 21 -12.64 -15.84 14.19
CA LEU A 21 -11.23 -15.97 14.56
C LEU A 21 -10.52 -16.97 13.64
N LEU A 22 -9.20 -16.78 13.46
CA LEU A 22 -8.35 -17.79 12.85
C LEU A 22 -8.41 -19.09 13.67
N SER A 23 -8.67 -20.20 12.98
CA SER A 23 -8.69 -21.52 13.60
C SER A 23 -8.28 -22.57 12.57
N PRO A 24 -7.52 -23.61 12.96
CA PRO A 24 -7.20 -24.74 12.09
C PRO A 24 -8.41 -25.57 11.66
N LEU A 25 -9.54 -25.40 12.36
CA LEU A 25 -10.80 -26.07 12.03
C LEU A 25 -11.60 -25.32 10.97
N THR A 26 -11.29 -24.05 10.72
CA THR A 26 -11.95 -23.26 9.69
C THR A 26 -11.50 -23.74 8.30
N ARG A 27 -12.47 -24.17 7.49
CA ARG A 27 -12.23 -24.55 6.09
C ARG A 27 -12.45 -23.36 5.18
N TYR A 28 -11.44 -23.06 4.37
CA TYR A 28 -11.51 -22.09 3.28
C TYR A 28 -11.51 -22.83 1.94
N LEU A 29 -11.99 -22.18 0.90
CA LEU A 29 -11.94 -22.67 -0.47
C LEU A 29 -10.88 -21.85 -1.23
N GLY A 30 -9.85 -22.53 -1.72
CA GLY A 30 -8.86 -21.99 -2.64
C GLY A 30 -9.27 -22.23 -4.08
N VAL A 31 -9.31 -21.17 -4.89
CA VAL A 31 -9.62 -21.25 -6.33
C VAL A 31 -8.57 -20.45 -7.09
N CYS A 32 -7.99 -21.02 -8.14
CA CYS A 32 -7.05 -20.31 -9.00
C CYS A 32 -7.29 -20.67 -10.47
N GLY A 33 -7.56 -19.65 -11.29
CA GLY A 33 -7.90 -19.84 -12.70
C GLY A 33 -9.11 -20.75 -12.94
N ASN A 34 -9.03 -21.59 -13.97
CA ASN A 34 -10.08 -22.56 -14.32
C ASN A 34 -9.86 -23.95 -13.67
N HIS A 35 -9.05 -24.01 -12.61
CA HIS A 35 -8.75 -25.26 -11.91
C HIS A 35 -9.82 -25.60 -10.88
N ARG A 36 -9.84 -26.87 -10.44
CA ARG A 36 -10.79 -27.33 -9.41
C ARG A 36 -10.54 -26.55 -8.12
N ALA A 37 -11.63 -26.21 -7.43
CA ALA A 37 -11.56 -25.62 -6.11
C ALA A 37 -11.08 -26.62 -5.06
N GLU A 38 -10.21 -26.18 -4.16
CA GLU A 38 -9.52 -27.01 -3.16
C GLU A 38 -9.75 -26.48 -1.76
N GLU A 39 -9.76 -27.37 -0.77
CA GLU A 39 -9.92 -26.97 0.62
C GLU A 39 -8.58 -26.51 1.19
N VAL A 40 -8.59 -25.35 1.85
CA VAL A 40 -7.42 -24.71 2.45
C VAL A 40 -7.70 -24.48 3.93
N CYS A 41 -6.69 -24.70 4.76
CA CYS A 41 -6.74 -24.44 6.20
C CYS A 41 -5.52 -23.62 6.63
N VAL A 42 -5.69 -22.87 7.71
CA VAL A 42 -4.60 -22.16 8.37
C VAL A 42 -4.07 -23.02 9.52
N PRO A 43 -2.75 -23.07 9.79
CA PRO A 43 -2.21 -23.93 10.84
C PRO A 43 -2.33 -23.34 12.27
N TRP A 44 -2.87 -22.14 12.42
CA TRP A 44 -2.83 -21.42 13.71
C TRP A 44 -4.20 -21.30 14.37
N GLU A 45 -4.18 -21.40 15.70
CA GLU A 45 -5.18 -20.75 16.54
C GLU A 45 -4.91 -19.24 16.58
N HIS A 46 -5.96 -18.43 16.61
CA HIS A 46 -5.85 -16.97 16.50
C HIS A 46 -4.89 -16.35 17.53
N ARG A 47 -4.96 -16.78 18.79
CA ARG A 47 -4.08 -16.27 19.85
C ARG A 47 -2.61 -16.54 19.57
N ASP A 48 -2.27 -17.75 19.10
CA ASP A 48 -0.89 -18.12 18.81
C ASP A 48 -0.37 -17.32 17.61
N PHE A 49 -1.24 -17.08 16.63
CA PHE A 49 -0.93 -16.25 15.48
C PHE A 49 -0.69 -14.78 15.85
N THR A 50 -1.56 -14.16 16.65
CA THR A 50 -1.37 -12.77 17.07
C THR A 50 -0.10 -12.61 17.90
N SER A 51 0.22 -13.56 18.79
CA SER A 51 1.50 -13.57 19.52
C SER A 51 2.72 -13.71 18.60
N ALA A 52 2.60 -14.47 17.49
CA ALA A 52 3.65 -14.54 16.48
C ALA A 52 3.82 -13.19 15.74
N LEU A 53 2.72 -12.48 15.45
CA LEU A 53 2.80 -11.15 14.83
C LEU A 53 3.43 -10.11 15.77
N GLU A 54 3.19 -10.19 17.08
CA GLU A 54 3.82 -9.31 18.07
C GLU A 54 5.35 -9.39 18.05
N VAL A 55 5.90 -10.57 17.80
CA VAL A 55 7.36 -10.77 17.66
C VAL A 55 7.93 -9.96 16.52
N LEU A 56 7.18 -9.71 15.45
CA LEU A 56 7.67 -8.95 14.29
C LEU A 56 7.81 -7.44 14.56
N ARG A 57 7.24 -6.92 15.65
CA ARG A 57 7.32 -5.48 15.96
C ARG A 57 8.75 -5.04 16.29
N TYR A 58 9.15 -3.85 15.83
CA TYR A 58 10.52 -3.34 15.95
C TYR A 58 10.94 -2.95 17.36
N GLN A 59 9.97 -2.68 18.24
CA GLN A 59 10.21 -2.42 19.66
C GLN A 59 10.31 -3.69 20.52
N GLY A 60 10.23 -4.87 19.88
CA GLY A 60 10.17 -6.16 20.54
C GLY A 60 11.52 -6.91 20.54
N PRO A 61 11.53 -8.21 20.21
CA PRO A 61 12.70 -9.07 20.38
C PRO A 61 13.85 -8.72 19.41
N SER A 62 15.02 -9.32 19.65
CA SER A 62 16.23 -9.09 18.85
C SER A 62 15.99 -9.35 17.36
N ASN A 63 16.73 -8.64 16.49
CA ASN A 63 16.60 -8.75 15.04
C ASN A 63 16.65 -10.20 14.54
N VAL A 64 17.51 -11.03 15.15
CA VAL A 64 17.63 -12.46 14.82
C VAL A 64 16.31 -13.19 15.05
N LYS A 65 15.71 -13.04 16.24
CA LYS A 65 14.42 -13.65 16.57
C LYS A 65 13.30 -13.19 15.62
N ARG A 66 13.29 -11.89 15.27
CA ARG A 66 12.28 -11.33 14.35
C ARG A 66 12.39 -11.93 12.95
N LEU A 67 13.61 -12.06 12.44
CA LEU A 67 13.84 -12.63 11.11
C LEU A 67 13.58 -14.15 11.09
N ASP A 68 13.89 -14.86 12.17
CA ASP A 68 13.57 -16.28 12.29
C ASP A 68 12.05 -16.50 12.33
N GLU A 69 11.33 -15.66 13.08
CA GLU A 69 9.87 -15.71 13.15
C GLU A 69 9.22 -15.37 11.80
N LEU A 70 9.74 -14.37 11.08
CA LEU A 70 9.28 -14.05 9.73
C LEU A 70 9.46 -15.24 8.78
N ARG A 71 10.59 -15.94 8.84
CA ARG A 71 10.82 -17.14 8.03
C ARG A 71 9.85 -18.26 8.38
N ARG A 72 9.57 -18.46 9.67
CA ARG A 72 8.61 -19.45 10.16
C ARG A 72 7.20 -19.15 9.65
N LEU A 73 6.72 -17.92 9.85
CA LEU A 73 5.42 -17.47 9.35
C LEU A 73 5.35 -17.56 7.82
N GLY A 74 6.43 -17.23 7.13
CA GLY A 74 6.54 -17.40 5.69
C GLY A 74 6.39 -18.85 5.24
N GLN A 75 7.03 -19.81 5.93
CA GLN A 75 6.88 -21.25 5.68
C GLN A 75 5.44 -21.71 5.90
N ASP A 76 4.83 -21.29 7.01
CA ASP A 76 3.47 -21.67 7.36
C ASP A 76 2.46 -21.13 6.31
N VAL A 77 2.55 -19.85 5.91
CA VAL A 77 1.70 -19.27 4.85
C VAL A 77 1.95 -19.94 3.50
N THR A 78 3.20 -20.29 3.21
CA THR A 78 3.53 -21.09 2.01
C THR A 78 2.77 -22.40 2.02
N GLY A 79 2.76 -23.07 3.18
CA GLY A 79 1.96 -24.26 3.43
C GLY A 79 0.48 -24.03 3.14
N VAL A 80 -0.10 -22.90 3.56
CA VAL A 80 -1.52 -22.59 3.28
C VAL A 80 -1.80 -22.52 1.77
N ILE A 81 -1.02 -21.75 1.01
CA ILE A 81 -1.36 -21.48 -0.40
C ILE A 81 -0.88 -22.56 -1.37
N CYS A 82 0.19 -23.30 -1.04
CA CYS A 82 0.74 -24.32 -1.94
C CYS A 82 -0.12 -25.59 -2.02
N HIS A 83 -1.17 -25.72 -1.20
CA HIS A 83 -2.17 -26.76 -1.37
C HIS A 83 -3.06 -26.54 -2.60
N VAL A 84 -3.08 -25.33 -3.17
CA VAL A 84 -3.85 -25.04 -4.37
C VAL A 84 -3.01 -25.38 -5.60
N GLU A 85 -3.26 -26.54 -6.21
CA GLU A 85 -2.55 -27.01 -7.41
C GLU A 85 -2.73 -26.05 -8.59
N GLY A 86 -3.92 -25.43 -8.69
CA GLY A 86 -4.18 -24.40 -9.68
C GLY A 86 -3.18 -23.22 -9.60
N LEU A 87 -2.77 -22.83 -8.40
CA LEU A 87 -1.78 -21.76 -8.19
C LEU A 87 -0.42 -22.14 -8.75
N LYS A 88 0.06 -23.36 -8.47
CA LYS A 88 1.34 -23.87 -8.99
C LYS A 88 1.36 -23.84 -10.51
N ASN A 89 0.32 -24.40 -11.12
CA ASN A 89 0.19 -24.48 -12.57
C ASN A 89 0.17 -23.08 -13.21
N GLN A 90 -0.66 -22.16 -12.69
CA GLN A 90 -0.79 -20.82 -13.26
C GLN A 90 0.48 -19.97 -13.07
N LEU A 91 1.19 -20.08 -11.94
CA LEU A 91 2.47 -19.40 -11.76
C LEU A 91 3.55 -19.97 -12.68
N SER A 92 3.60 -21.29 -12.86
CA SER A 92 4.54 -21.94 -13.78
C SER A 92 4.28 -21.53 -15.24
N GLU A 93 3.00 -21.55 -15.66
CA GLU A 93 2.57 -21.12 -16.98
C GLU A 93 2.89 -19.63 -17.23
N ALA A 94 2.61 -18.76 -16.26
CA ALA A 94 2.92 -17.33 -16.37
C ALA A 94 4.43 -17.10 -16.48
N ASN A 95 5.24 -17.81 -15.70
CA ASN A 95 6.70 -17.71 -15.75
C ASN A 95 7.31 -18.24 -17.06
N ALA A 96 6.65 -19.21 -17.71
CA ALA A 96 7.11 -19.76 -18.99
C ALA A 96 6.80 -18.85 -20.20
N GLN A 97 6.07 -17.75 -20.03
CA GLN A 97 5.74 -16.84 -21.12
C GLN A 97 6.93 -15.95 -21.49
N ASP A 98 7.43 -16.08 -22.72
CA ASP A 98 8.61 -15.35 -23.24
C ASP A 98 8.57 -13.82 -23.07
N ARG A 99 7.38 -13.23 -22.99
CA ARG A 99 7.20 -11.78 -22.86
C ARG A 99 6.86 -11.32 -21.45
N CYS A 100 6.56 -12.22 -20.52
CA CYS A 100 6.11 -11.83 -19.17
C CYS A 100 7.25 -11.11 -18.43
N ARG A 101 7.08 -9.80 -18.23
CA ARG A 101 8.00 -8.97 -17.45
C ARG A 101 7.76 -9.12 -15.96
N LEU A 102 6.49 -9.17 -15.54
CA LEU A 102 6.10 -9.29 -14.13
C LEU A 102 4.85 -10.16 -14.01
N ILE A 103 4.82 -11.04 -13.01
CA ILE A 103 3.64 -11.78 -12.61
C ILE A 103 2.99 -11.04 -11.44
N GLN A 104 1.75 -10.60 -11.62
CA GLN A 104 0.92 -10.14 -10.51
C GLN A 104 0.23 -11.36 -9.89
N LEU A 105 0.59 -11.73 -8.66
CA LEU A 105 -0.21 -12.64 -7.86
C LEU A 105 -1.28 -11.84 -7.13
N GLU A 106 -2.51 -11.89 -7.64
CA GLU A 106 -3.66 -11.23 -7.03
C GLU A 106 -4.35 -12.17 -6.04
N LEU A 107 -4.37 -11.78 -4.77
CA LEU A 107 -5.03 -12.50 -3.69
C LEU A 107 -6.40 -11.89 -3.43
N VAL A 108 -7.45 -12.58 -3.85
CA VAL A 108 -8.84 -12.17 -3.61
C VAL A 108 -9.33 -12.82 -2.33
N LEU A 109 -9.57 -12.01 -1.30
CA LEU A 109 -9.95 -12.48 0.03
C LEU A 109 -11.43 -12.19 0.28
N SER A 110 -12.18 -13.17 0.76
CA SER A 110 -13.58 -12.95 1.20
C SER A 110 -13.75 -12.81 2.71
N ALA A 111 -12.71 -13.13 3.48
CA ALA A 111 -12.76 -13.21 4.94
C ALA A 111 -11.69 -12.30 5.55
N SER A 112 -12.10 -11.43 6.48
CA SER A 112 -11.28 -10.41 7.12
C SER A 112 -10.11 -11.01 7.89
N GLU A 113 -10.27 -12.19 8.49
CA GLU A 113 -9.21 -12.88 9.20
C GLU A 113 -8.08 -13.41 8.30
N LEU A 114 -8.33 -13.59 7.00
CA LEU A 114 -7.26 -13.92 6.06
C LEU A 114 -6.39 -12.72 5.71
N ALA A 115 -6.91 -11.50 5.86
CA ALA A 115 -6.11 -10.29 5.66
C ALA A 115 -5.01 -10.13 6.73
N MET A 116 -5.05 -10.91 7.82
CA MET A 116 -3.96 -10.97 8.81
C MET A 116 -2.74 -11.77 8.33
N LEU A 117 -2.86 -12.58 7.27
CA LEU A 117 -1.77 -13.47 6.88
C LEU A 117 -0.67 -12.71 6.13
N PRO A 118 0.63 -12.91 6.46
CA PRO A 118 1.74 -12.26 5.76
C PRO A 118 2.05 -12.97 4.44
N PHE A 119 1.15 -12.86 3.48
CA PHE A 119 1.32 -13.46 2.15
C PHE A 119 2.59 -12.99 1.44
N GLU A 120 3.05 -11.77 1.74
CA GLU A 120 4.26 -11.19 1.19
C GLU A 120 5.53 -11.87 1.72
N ALA A 121 5.44 -12.61 2.84
CA ALA A 121 6.51 -13.45 3.38
C ALA A 121 6.48 -14.89 2.81
N THR A 122 5.58 -15.20 1.86
CA THR A 122 5.53 -16.51 1.20
C THR A 122 6.90 -16.89 0.65
N ARG A 123 7.33 -18.11 0.92
CA ARG A 123 8.57 -18.70 0.41
C ARG A 123 8.33 -19.38 -0.93
N THR A 124 9.41 -19.62 -1.67
CA THR A 124 9.38 -20.49 -2.84
C THR A 124 8.93 -21.90 -2.45
N PHE A 125 8.22 -22.59 -3.35
CA PHE A 125 7.66 -23.93 -3.10
C PHE A 125 7.76 -24.81 -4.35
N PRO A 126 7.77 -26.16 -4.18
CA PRO A 126 7.79 -27.09 -5.30
C PRO A 126 6.63 -26.86 -6.27
N GLY A 127 6.96 -26.78 -7.57
CA GLY A 127 5.99 -26.45 -8.63
C GLY A 127 5.77 -24.95 -8.83
N GLY A 128 6.29 -24.09 -7.95
CA GLY A 128 6.36 -22.64 -8.14
C GLY A 128 7.73 -22.19 -8.69
N PRO A 129 7.85 -20.92 -9.12
CA PRO A 129 9.10 -20.33 -9.56
C PRO A 129 10.08 -20.09 -8.41
N GLY A 130 11.38 -20.17 -8.71
CA GLY A 130 12.49 -19.94 -7.76
C GLY A 130 13.16 -21.23 -7.30
N SER A 131 14.24 -21.09 -6.54
CA SER A 131 14.92 -22.21 -5.87
C SER A 131 14.67 -22.18 -4.36
N ASP A 132 15.05 -23.25 -3.67
CA ASP A 132 14.76 -23.48 -2.26
C ASP A 132 15.05 -22.27 -1.37
N GLU A 133 14.19 -22.10 -0.38
CA GLU A 133 14.39 -21.23 0.77
C GLU A 133 14.43 -19.71 0.51
N GLN A 134 14.07 -19.24 -0.68
CA GLN A 134 13.90 -17.82 -0.98
C GLN A 134 12.47 -17.33 -0.72
N TYR A 135 12.25 -16.02 -0.69
CA TYR A 135 10.92 -15.43 -0.69
C TYR A 135 10.39 -15.29 -2.12
N LEU A 136 9.12 -15.64 -2.34
CA LEU A 136 8.49 -15.71 -3.66
C LEU A 136 8.55 -14.37 -4.41
N VAL A 137 8.42 -13.26 -3.69
CA VAL A 137 8.45 -11.88 -4.24
C VAL A 137 9.86 -11.30 -4.38
N ILE A 138 10.90 -12.02 -3.95
CA ILE A 138 12.30 -11.56 -3.96
C ILE A 138 13.19 -12.39 -4.90
N GLN A 139 12.88 -13.67 -5.05
CA GLN A 139 13.64 -14.62 -5.86
C GLN A 139 13.85 -14.14 -7.32
N PRO A 140 14.98 -14.47 -7.97
CA PRO A 140 15.37 -13.88 -9.25
C PRO A 140 14.81 -14.58 -10.50
N ASN A 141 14.21 -15.78 -10.37
CA ASN A 141 13.77 -16.58 -11.51
C ASN A 141 12.48 -16.06 -12.15
N ALA A 142 11.65 -15.35 -11.37
CA ALA A 142 10.43 -14.71 -11.85
C ALA A 142 10.21 -13.41 -11.09
N GLU A 143 9.89 -12.32 -11.78
CA GLU A 143 9.45 -11.09 -11.11
C GLU A 143 8.00 -11.29 -10.66
N ILE A 144 7.75 -11.28 -9.35
CA ILE A 144 6.41 -11.48 -8.77
C ILE A 144 6.10 -10.33 -7.82
N GLU A 145 4.92 -9.74 -7.95
CA GLU A 145 4.35 -8.83 -6.95
C GLU A 145 3.01 -9.37 -6.46
N ILE A 146 2.82 -9.34 -5.14
CA ILE A 146 1.57 -9.72 -4.50
C ILE A 146 0.71 -8.48 -4.31
N THR A 147 -0.53 -8.56 -4.77
CA THR A 147 -1.57 -7.58 -4.48
C THR A 147 -2.75 -8.28 -3.83
N ARG A 148 -3.45 -7.58 -2.94
CA ARG A 148 -4.64 -8.07 -2.27
C ARG A 148 -5.87 -7.35 -2.82
N ARG A 149 -7.00 -8.04 -2.87
CA ARG A 149 -8.29 -7.44 -3.22
C ARG A 149 -9.37 -8.01 -2.31
N ASP A 150 -10.22 -7.13 -1.80
CA ASP A 150 -11.45 -7.58 -1.15
C ASP A 150 -12.42 -8.05 -2.24
N ARG A 151 -13.02 -9.23 -2.07
CA ARG A 151 -13.92 -9.83 -3.07
C ARG A 151 -15.11 -8.92 -3.41
N GLY A 152 -15.58 -8.11 -2.47
CA GLY A 152 -16.70 -7.20 -2.65
C GLY A 152 -16.37 -5.96 -3.48
N VAL A 153 -15.09 -5.67 -3.71
CA VAL A 153 -14.64 -4.51 -4.48
C VAL A 153 -14.65 -4.82 -5.98
N VAL A 154 -15.47 -4.07 -6.71
CA VAL A 154 -15.58 -4.17 -8.16
C VAL A 154 -14.47 -3.36 -8.83
N THR A 155 -13.70 -3.99 -9.71
CA THR A 155 -12.57 -3.39 -10.44
C THR A 155 -12.98 -2.38 -11.53
N ASP A 156 -14.27 -2.34 -11.88
CA ASP A 156 -14.84 -1.47 -12.91
C ASP A 156 -15.39 -0.14 -12.37
N GLN A 157 -15.23 0.15 -11.06
CA GLN A 157 -15.58 1.46 -10.51
C GLN A 157 -14.56 2.52 -10.92
N ALA A 158 -14.77 3.08 -12.13
CA ALA A 158 -14.65 4.47 -12.61
C ALA A 158 -13.58 5.45 -12.07
N VAL A 159 -12.55 5.04 -11.32
CA VAL A 159 -11.44 5.94 -11.01
C VAL A 159 -10.52 6.00 -12.21
N ARG A 160 -10.50 7.16 -12.88
CA ARG A 160 -9.54 7.45 -13.93
C ARG A 160 -8.19 7.72 -13.30
N TRP A 161 -7.17 7.02 -13.78
CA TRP A 161 -5.79 7.27 -13.39
C TRP A 161 -5.44 8.73 -13.70
N PRO A 162 -4.85 9.46 -12.74
CA PRO A 162 -4.65 10.89 -12.87
C PRO A 162 -3.63 11.22 -13.97
N GLU A 163 -3.94 12.21 -14.80
CA GLU A 163 -3.02 12.71 -15.84
C GLU A 163 -2.03 13.74 -15.29
N VAL A 164 -2.43 14.47 -14.24
CA VAL A 164 -1.61 15.47 -13.54
C VAL A 164 -1.67 15.17 -12.04
N PRO A 165 -0.52 15.12 -11.33
CA PRO A 165 -0.52 14.85 -9.91
C PRO A 165 -1.10 16.03 -9.12
N LYS A 166 -2.00 15.73 -8.19
CA LYS A 166 -2.39 16.62 -7.09
C LYS A 166 -2.35 15.79 -5.83
N ILE A 167 -1.39 16.10 -4.96
CA ILE A 167 -1.02 15.32 -3.79
C ILE A 167 -1.54 16.02 -2.54
N LEU A 168 -2.25 15.29 -1.69
CA LEU A 168 -2.50 15.69 -0.31
C LEU A 168 -1.51 14.97 0.60
N PHE A 169 -0.67 15.72 1.31
CA PHE A 169 0.19 15.18 2.35
C PHE A 169 -0.42 15.46 3.73
N ILE A 170 -0.84 14.39 4.39
CA ILE A 170 -1.43 14.40 5.73
C ILE A 170 -0.35 13.92 6.70
N ALA A 171 0.02 14.75 7.65
CA ALA A 171 0.90 14.38 8.74
C ALA A 171 0.24 14.66 10.10
N ALA A 172 0.49 13.79 11.07
CA ALA A 172 0.02 13.97 12.43
C ALA A 172 1.07 13.47 13.44
N GLN A 173 1.29 14.28 14.46
CA GLN A 173 2.23 14.00 15.55
C GLN A 173 1.71 14.57 16.89
N PRO A 174 0.48 14.18 17.32
CA PRO A 174 -0.09 14.65 18.58
C PRO A 174 0.69 14.12 19.79
N GLU A 175 0.52 14.75 20.94
CA GLU A 175 1.05 14.31 22.24
C GLU A 175 2.57 14.05 22.27
N GLY A 176 3.35 14.79 21.46
CA GLY A 176 4.81 14.64 21.42
C GLY A 176 5.30 13.39 20.69
N MET A 177 4.42 12.70 19.96
CA MET A 177 4.83 11.68 18.99
C MET A 177 5.73 12.30 17.91
N THR A 178 6.52 11.48 17.24
CA THR A 178 7.44 11.94 16.20
C THR A 178 7.28 11.12 14.93
N VAL A 179 7.35 11.79 13.78
CA VAL A 179 7.36 11.18 12.45
C VAL A 179 8.45 11.84 11.61
N PRO A 180 9.01 11.16 10.58
CA PRO A 180 10.02 11.74 9.68
C PRO A 180 9.41 12.76 8.69
N PHE A 181 8.72 13.79 9.21
CA PHE A 181 7.96 14.77 8.43
C PHE A 181 8.81 15.45 7.35
N ASP A 182 9.94 16.03 7.73
CA ASP A 182 10.79 16.80 6.82
C ASP A 182 11.34 15.94 5.68
N ALA A 183 11.70 14.68 5.97
CA ALA A 183 12.20 13.75 4.96
C ALA A 183 11.10 13.36 3.96
N HIS A 184 9.88 13.09 4.44
CA HIS A 184 8.74 12.81 3.58
C HIS A 184 8.33 14.03 2.75
N LEU A 185 8.29 15.22 3.35
CA LEU A 185 8.01 16.47 2.63
C LEU A 185 9.06 16.72 1.54
N THR A 186 10.33 16.51 1.85
CA THR A 186 11.44 16.64 0.89
C THR A 186 11.26 15.69 -0.29
N ALA A 187 10.96 14.41 -0.03
CA ALA A 187 10.74 13.42 -1.08
C ALA A 187 9.53 13.79 -1.97
N LEU A 188 8.44 14.28 -1.39
CA LEU A 188 7.27 14.75 -2.13
C LEU A 188 7.57 16.00 -2.96
N MET A 189 8.29 16.96 -2.40
CA MET A 189 8.74 18.16 -3.11
C MET A 189 9.65 17.82 -4.30
N GLN A 190 10.56 16.86 -4.13
CA GLN A 190 11.40 16.36 -5.22
C GLN A 190 10.56 15.70 -6.33
N ALA A 191 9.51 14.96 -5.97
CA ALA A 191 8.62 14.32 -6.93
C ALA A 191 7.83 15.32 -7.79
N ILE A 192 7.42 16.46 -7.21
CA ILE A 192 6.65 17.49 -7.94
C ILE A 192 7.53 18.56 -8.60
N SER A 193 8.78 18.70 -8.19
CA SER A 193 9.73 19.69 -8.73
C SER A 193 9.77 19.74 -10.27
N PRO A 194 9.75 18.60 -11.01
CA PRO A 194 9.74 18.62 -12.47
C PRO A 194 8.51 19.25 -13.12
N TYR A 195 7.43 19.50 -12.37
CA TYR A 195 6.19 20.10 -12.87
C TYR A 195 6.11 21.60 -12.58
N LEU A 196 7.07 22.16 -11.84
CA LEU A 196 7.09 23.57 -11.50
C LEU A 196 7.59 24.39 -12.70
N GLY A 197 6.72 25.27 -13.22
CA GLY A 197 7.05 26.24 -14.26
C GLY A 197 7.93 27.38 -13.73
N ALA A 198 7.88 28.54 -14.36
CA ALA A 198 8.55 29.74 -13.90
C ALA A 198 8.09 30.12 -12.50
N HIS A 199 9.05 30.39 -11.62
CA HIS A 199 8.82 30.86 -10.27
C HIS A 199 10.07 31.58 -9.78
N GLU A 200 9.89 32.43 -8.78
CA GLU A 200 11.01 33.06 -8.08
C GLU A 200 11.91 31.98 -7.45
N ASP A 201 13.22 32.04 -7.71
CA ASP A 201 14.23 31.13 -7.14
C ASP A 201 14.51 31.44 -5.66
N SER A 202 13.44 31.49 -4.87
CA SER A 202 13.44 31.64 -3.42
C SER A 202 12.58 30.55 -2.76
N PRO A 203 12.80 30.23 -1.47
CA PRO A 203 11.96 29.26 -0.76
C PRO A 203 10.46 29.61 -0.81
N ALA A 204 10.12 30.89 -0.82
CA ALA A 204 8.74 31.36 -0.92
C ALA A 204 8.16 31.14 -2.33
N GLY A 205 8.95 31.43 -3.38
CA GLY A 205 8.56 31.18 -4.77
C GLY A 205 8.31 29.70 -5.06
N VAL A 206 9.21 28.82 -4.60
CA VAL A 206 9.06 27.37 -4.74
C VAL A 206 7.80 26.87 -4.02
N LEU A 207 7.53 27.36 -2.81
CA LEU A 207 6.34 26.99 -2.04
C LEU A 207 5.04 27.46 -2.72
N ALA A 208 5.04 28.67 -3.29
CA ALA A 208 3.90 29.19 -4.02
C ALA A 208 3.62 28.37 -5.28
N ALA A 209 4.67 28.02 -6.04
CA ALA A 209 4.55 27.17 -7.23
C ALA A 209 4.10 25.74 -6.89
N SER A 210 4.59 25.19 -5.77
CA SER A 210 4.27 23.82 -5.37
C SER A 210 2.83 23.65 -4.88
N ALA A 211 2.18 24.71 -4.39
CA ALA A 211 0.80 24.67 -3.89
C ALA A 211 -0.22 24.15 -4.94
N GLN A 212 0.08 24.32 -6.23
CA GLN A 212 -0.73 23.75 -7.31
C GLN A 212 -0.73 22.21 -7.27
N PHE A 213 0.37 21.57 -6.89
CA PHE A 213 0.58 20.12 -6.97
C PHE A 213 0.58 19.43 -5.61
N LEU A 214 0.92 20.12 -4.52
CA LEU A 214 1.06 19.56 -3.18
C LEU A 214 0.35 20.45 -2.15
N THR A 215 -0.58 19.84 -1.42
CA THR A 215 -1.23 20.45 -0.25
C THR A 215 -0.76 19.72 1.00
N VAL A 216 -0.30 20.44 2.02
CA VAL A 216 0.28 19.84 3.24
C VAL A 216 -0.57 20.18 4.46
N LEU A 217 -0.94 19.16 5.23
CA LEU A 217 -1.56 19.27 6.55
C LEU A 217 -0.57 18.71 7.59
N PRO A 218 0.28 19.54 8.22
CA PRO A 218 1.38 19.06 9.08
C PRO A 218 0.93 18.58 10.47
N ALA A 219 -0.28 18.96 10.90
CA ALA A 219 -0.89 18.61 12.18
C ALA A 219 -2.37 18.30 11.97
N ALA A 220 -2.65 17.32 11.10
CA ALA A 220 -3.98 17.09 10.58
C ALA A 220 -4.95 16.54 11.64
N SER A 221 -6.14 17.14 11.68
CA SER A 221 -7.35 16.55 12.26
C SER A 221 -8.25 15.97 11.17
N ILE A 222 -9.17 15.07 11.55
CA ILE A 222 -10.11 14.47 10.60
C ILE A 222 -11.04 15.50 9.95
N ASP A 223 -11.44 16.53 10.70
CA ASP A 223 -12.26 17.63 10.21
C ASP A 223 -11.52 18.46 9.14
N GLU A 224 -10.22 18.71 9.33
CA GLU A 224 -9.39 19.41 8.33
C GLU A 224 -9.21 18.58 7.06
N ILE A 225 -9.04 17.26 7.18
CA ILE A 225 -8.97 16.35 6.03
C ILE A 225 -10.30 16.38 5.25
N GLN A 226 -11.43 16.29 5.95
CA GLN A 226 -12.74 16.33 5.31
C GLN A 226 -13.01 17.68 4.65
N ASP A 227 -12.65 18.78 5.33
CA ASP A 227 -12.83 20.14 4.82
C ASP A 227 -12.02 20.36 3.53
N ILE A 228 -10.74 20.00 3.50
CA ILE A 228 -9.91 20.19 2.31
C ILE A 228 -10.36 19.30 1.13
N CYS A 229 -10.70 18.03 1.39
CA CYS A 229 -11.21 17.12 0.36
C CYS A 229 -12.58 17.54 -0.18
N SER A 230 -13.35 18.35 0.57
CA SER A 230 -14.61 18.92 0.08
C SER A 230 -14.41 20.10 -0.90
N ARG A 231 -13.25 20.75 -0.82
CA ARG A 231 -12.90 21.95 -1.61
C ARG A 231 -12.05 21.61 -2.82
N GLU A 232 -11.12 20.68 -2.64
CA GLU A 232 -10.12 20.28 -3.65
C GLU A 232 -10.24 18.81 -4.00
N ARG A 233 -9.80 18.45 -5.21
CA ARG A 233 -9.72 17.06 -5.67
C ARG A 233 -8.27 16.62 -5.66
N PHE A 234 -7.99 15.58 -4.89
CA PHE A 234 -6.66 14.97 -4.83
C PHE A 234 -6.61 13.71 -5.65
N SER A 235 -5.54 13.58 -6.44
CA SER A 235 -5.22 12.39 -7.23
C SER A 235 -4.50 11.35 -6.38
N TYR A 236 -3.65 11.83 -5.46
CA TYR A 236 -2.84 11.02 -4.55
C TYR A 236 -2.98 11.54 -3.12
N VAL A 237 -2.99 10.64 -2.16
CA VAL A 237 -2.97 10.97 -0.73
C VAL A 237 -1.81 10.24 -0.05
N HIS A 238 -0.92 10.98 0.59
CA HIS A 238 0.11 10.45 1.46
C HIS A 238 -0.25 10.72 2.91
N ILE A 239 -0.25 9.69 3.75
CA ILE A 239 -0.56 9.78 5.17
C ILE A 239 0.66 9.34 5.97
N LEU A 240 1.12 10.20 6.87
CA LEU A 240 2.23 9.96 7.79
C LEU A 240 1.75 10.19 9.22
N ALA A 241 1.50 9.12 9.95
CA ALA A 241 0.96 9.19 11.30
C ALA A 241 1.34 7.93 12.10
N HIS A 242 1.03 7.91 13.39
CA HIS A 242 1.12 6.68 14.19
C HIS A 242 -0.19 5.89 14.08
N GLY A 243 -0.08 4.56 14.02
CA GLY A 243 -1.23 3.68 14.24
C GLY A 243 -1.31 3.30 15.71
N LEU A 244 -2.51 3.40 16.31
CA LEU A 244 -2.75 3.10 17.71
C LEU A 244 -4.08 2.36 17.89
N GLN A 245 -4.17 1.60 18.98
CA GLN A 245 -5.42 0.98 19.41
C GLN A 245 -6.36 2.00 20.04
N ALA A 246 -7.64 1.85 19.77
CA ALA A 246 -8.70 2.57 20.47
C ALA A 246 -9.11 1.78 21.73
N ASP A 247 -8.45 2.02 22.86
CA ASP A 247 -8.65 1.30 24.12
C ASP A 247 -10.09 1.44 24.68
N ASP A 248 -10.82 2.47 24.24
CA ASP A 248 -12.18 2.81 24.64
C ASP A 248 -13.27 2.10 23.80
N ILE A 249 -12.87 1.37 22.75
CA ILE A 249 -13.78 0.64 21.86
C ILE A 249 -13.64 -0.88 22.10
N PRO A 250 -14.75 -1.63 22.28
CA PRO A 250 -14.70 -3.09 22.34
C PRO A 250 -13.96 -3.68 21.13
N GLY A 251 -13.00 -4.59 21.37
CA GLY A 251 -12.13 -5.13 20.33
C GLY A 251 -10.82 -4.38 20.13
N MET A 252 -10.67 -3.18 20.70
CA MET A 252 -9.45 -2.37 20.62
C MET A 252 -8.90 -2.23 19.20
N PRO A 253 -9.74 -1.82 18.22
CA PRO A 253 -9.34 -1.75 16.83
C PRO A 253 -8.23 -0.73 16.62
N PHE A 254 -7.39 -0.96 15.60
CA PHE A 254 -6.35 -0.02 15.21
C PHE A 254 -6.93 1.09 14.33
N GLY A 255 -6.53 2.32 14.63
CA GLY A 255 -6.80 3.50 13.82
C GLY A 255 -5.55 4.38 13.68
N LEU A 256 -5.70 5.53 13.03
CA LEU A 256 -4.65 6.54 12.96
C LEU A 256 -4.79 7.53 14.10
N ALA A 257 -3.67 7.81 14.76
CA ALA A 257 -3.56 8.90 15.73
C ALA A 257 -3.44 10.23 14.98
N LEU A 258 -4.56 10.95 14.88
CA LEU A 258 -4.63 12.31 14.34
C LEU A 258 -4.74 13.33 15.47
N HIS A 259 -4.61 14.61 15.14
CA HIS A 259 -4.91 15.67 16.10
C HIS A 259 -6.43 15.74 16.33
N ALA A 260 -6.87 15.84 17.58
CA ALA A 260 -8.30 15.85 17.96
C ALA A 260 -9.08 17.06 17.42
N GLY A 261 -8.38 18.08 16.95
CA GLY A 261 -8.96 19.24 16.31
C GLY A 261 -7.88 20.19 15.83
N ARG A 262 -8.29 21.16 15.03
CA ARG A 262 -7.39 22.16 14.46
C ARG A 262 -6.56 22.87 15.52
N GLY A 263 -5.24 22.73 15.45
CA GLY A 263 -4.29 23.35 16.38
C GLY A 263 -4.21 22.70 17.77
N GLN A 264 -4.94 21.61 18.01
CA GLN A 264 -4.89 20.88 19.28
C GLN A 264 -3.71 19.91 19.31
N GLN A 265 -3.13 19.68 20.48
CA GLN A 265 -2.05 18.70 20.66
C GLN A 265 -2.54 17.35 21.17
N SER A 266 -3.78 17.27 21.66
CA SER A 266 -4.41 16.01 22.03
C SER A 266 -4.64 15.12 20.81
N LYS A 267 -4.54 13.80 21.00
CA LYS A 267 -4.80 12.85 19.92
C LYS A 267 -6.27 12.45 19.85
N GLU A 268 -6.69 12.04 18.66
CA GLU A 268 -7.91 11.29 18.40
C GLU A 268 -7.54 10.06 17.55
N ILE A 269 -8.10 8.90 17.89
CA ILE A 269 -7.93 7.68 17.10
C ILE A 269 -9.03 7.59 16.06
N VAL A 270 -8.65 7.63 14.78
CA VAL A 270 -9.57 7.67 13.64
C VAL A 270 -9.56 6.34 12.91
N SER A 271 -10.74 5.74 12.75
CA SER A 271 -10.91 4.46 12.04
C SER A 271 -10.76 4.59 10.52
N GLY A 272 -10.52 3.46 9.84
CA GLY A 272 -10.44 3.39 8.39
C GLY A 272 -11.71 3.89 7.69
N ASP A 273 -12.90 3.52 8.19
CA ASP A 273 -14.18 3.98 7.63
C ASP A 273 -14.37 5.51 7.74
N ARG A 274 -14.01 6.11 8.89
CA ARG A 274 -14.10 7.58 9.08
C ARG A 274 -13.13 8.30 8.14
N LEU A 275 -11.92 7.79 8.03
CA LEU A 275 -10.91 8.31 7.11
C LEU A 275 -11.36 8.19 5.65
N ALA A 276 -11.90 7.04 5.27
CA ALA A 276 -12.48 6.80 3.94
C ALA A 276 -13.55 7.84 3.57
N VAL A 277 -14.47 8.13 4.50
CA VAL A 277 -15.51 9.15 4.30
C VAL A 277 -14.88 10.53 4.10
N ALA A 278 -13.89 10.91 4.90
CA ALA A 278 -13.21 12.20 4.78
C ALA A 278 -12.45 12.34 3.44
N LEU A 279 -11.72 11.30 3.03
CA LEU A 279 -10.98 11.28 1.76
C LEU A 279 -11.88 11.28 0.53
N ARG A 280 -13.11 10.75 0.66
CA ARG A 280 -14.07 10.62 -0.44
C ARG A 280 -15.14 11.71 -0.50
N ALA A 281 -14.85 12.87 0.10
CA ALA A 281 -15.77 13.99 0.12
C ALA A 281 -16.27 14.34 -1.30
N ARG A 282 -17.58 14.62 -1.41
CA ARG A 282 -18.28 14.93 -2.67
C ARG A 282 -18.21 13.84 -3.74
N GLY A 283 -17.94 12.59 -3.36
CA GLY A 283 -17.87 11.45 -4.27
C GLY A 283 -16.59 11.39 -5.11
N HIS A 284 -15.61 12.25 -4.84
CA HIS A 284 -14.29 12.14 -5.45
C HIS A 284 -13.49 11.08 -4.73
N THR A 285 -12.80 10.21 -5.47
CA THR A 285 -12.01 9.12 -4.89
C THR A 285 -10.58 9.27 -5.42
N PRO A 286 -9.58 9.48 -4.55
CA PRO A 286 -8.18 9.51 -4.99
C PRO A 286 -7.80 8.16 -5.60
N ALA A 287 -6.92 8.19 -6.61
CA ALA A 287 -6.49 6.97 -7.28
C ALA A 287 -5.52 6.15 -6.42
N VAL A 288 -4.72 6.84 -5.60
CA VAL A 288 -3.69 6.24 -4.77
C VAL A 288 -3.75 6.81 -3.36
N VAL A 289 -3.77 5.92 -2.37
CA VAL A 289 -3.57 6.26 -0.96
C VAL A 289 -2.37 5.48 -0.44
N THR A 290 -1.42 6.18 0.15
CA THR A 290 -0.24 5.58 0.81
C THR A 290 -0.27 5.91 2.28
N VAL A 291 -0.12 4.90 3.14
CA VAL A 291 -0.19 5.03 4.59
C VAL A 291 1.15 4.61 5.20
N ALA A 292 1.95 5.60 5.57
CA ALA A 292 3.13 5.42 6.41
C ALA A 292 2.70 5.55 7.88
N ALA A 293 2.03 4.50 8.37
CA ALA A 293 1.67 4.37 9.78
C ALA A 293 1.86 2.93 10.22
N CYS A 294 2.41 2.76 11.44
CA CYS A 294 2.51 1.46 12.09
C CYS A 294 1.16 0.75 12.06
N ASP A 295 1.15 -0.55 11.75
CA ASP A 295 -0.05 -1.39 11.84
C ASP A 295 -1.23 -0.96 10.94
N SER A 296 -1.04 -0.09 9.95
CA SER A 296 -2.09 0.36 9.03
C SER A 296 -2.67 -0.75 8.13
N GLY A 297 -1.89 -1.81 7.88
CA GLY A 297 -2.32 -3.06 7.26
C GLY A 297 -2.55 -4.19 8.25
N ASN A 298 -2.34 -3.97 9.55
CA ASN A 298 -2.52 -4.98 10.58
C ASN A 298 -4.00 -5.14 10.92
N VAL A 299 -4.39 -6.37 11.22
CA VAL A 299 -5.76 -6.76 11.53
C VAL A 299 -5.67 -7.44 12.89
N ASN A 300 -5.82 -6.71 13.98
CA ASN A 300 -5.70 -7.31 15.32
C ASN A 300 -7.05 -7.71 15.92
N ASP A 301 -8.15 -7.17 15.39
CA ASP A 301 -9.50 -7.58 15.74
C ASP A 301 -10.32 -7.84 14.48
N VAL A 302 -10.90 -9.03 14.42
CA VAL A 302 -11.76 -9.53 13.34
C VAL A 302 -13.21 -9.67 13.81
N ILE A 303 -13.48 -9.38 15.09
CA ILE A 303 -14.77 -9.56 15.75
C ILE A 303 -15.62 -8.27 15.65
N HIS A 304 -15.06 -7.10 15.97
CA HIS A 304 -15.84 -5.86 16.10
C HIS A 304 -15.62 -4.81 15.01
N SER A 305 -14.40 -4.65 14.51
CA SER A 305 -14.09 -3.85 13.32
C SER A 305 -13.83 -4.76 12.12
N GLY A 306 -14.05 -4.27 10.90
CA GLY A 306 -13.47 -4.94 9.72
C GLY A 306 -11.95 -5.06 9.82
N ALA A 307 -11.34 -5.74 8.84
CA ALA A 307 -9.94 -6.17 8.89
C ALA A 307 -8.91 -5.09 9.33
N SER A 308 -8.25 -4.39 8.40
CA SER A 308 -7.23 -3.38 8.68
C SER A 308 -7.67 -2.03 8.11
N LEU A 309 -7.04 -0.93 8.55
CA LEU A 309 -7.31 0.38 7.97
C LEU A 309 -7.14 0.38 6.44
N ALA A 310 -6.10 -0.29 5.93
CA ALA A 310 -5.90 -0.45 4.49
C ALA A 310 -7.04 -1.22 3.80
N HIS A 311 -7.54 -2.27 4.45
CA HIS A 311 -8.67 -3.05 3.95
C HIS A 311 -9.96 -2.22 3.94
N ASP A 312 -10.26 -1.48 5.00
CA ASP A 312 -11.45 -0.61 5.07
C ASP A 312 -11.41 0.47 3.99
N LEU A 313 -10.24 1.12 3.81
CA LEU A 313 -10.00 2.08 2.74
C LEU A 313 -10.25 1.46 1.36
N HIS A 314 -9.74 0.25 1.12
CA HIS A 314 -9.95 -0.44 -0.16
C HIS A 314 -11.40 -0.87 -0.38
N ARG A 315 -12.05 -1.41 0.66
CA ARG A 315 -13.45 -1.89 0.64
C ARG A 315 -14.44 -0.79 0.25
N VAL A 316 -14.17 0.47 0.62
CA VAL A 316 -15.00 1.61 0.21
C VAL A 316 -14.78 2.08 -1.23
N GLY A 317 -13.86 1.43 -1.98
CA GLY A 317 -13.62 1.68 -3.40
C GLY A 317 -12.35 2.48 -3.71
N LEU A 318 -11.38 2.59 -2.79
CA LEU A 318 -10.07 3.16 -3.13
C LEU A 318 -9.28 2.18 -4.01
N PRO A 319 -8.89 2.57 -5.25
CA PRO A 319 -8.32 1.62 -6.22
C PRO A 319 -6.97 1.06 -5.82
N LEU A 320 -6.08 1.90 -5.30
CA LEU A 320 -4.75 1.50 -4.85
C LEU A 320 -4.50 2.04 -3.44
N VAL A 321 -4.35 1.13 -2.48
CA VAL A 321 -3.98 1.44 -1.10
C VAL A 321 -2.68 0.72 -0.76
N VAL A 322 -1.62 1.48 -0.51
CA VAL A 322 -0.32 0.97 -0.06
C VAL A 322 -0.20 1.25 1.42
N ALA A 323 -0.01 0.21 2.21
CA ALA A 323 0.05 0.29 3.67
C ALA A 323 1.09 -0.70 4.20
N SER A 324 1.18 -0.82 5.52
CA SER A 324 2.11 -1.74 6.15
C SER A 324 1.45 -2.59 7.23
N GLN A 325 1.56 -3.90 7.09
CA GLN A 325 1.07 -4.88 8.06
C GLN A 325 1.81 -4.80 9.40
N TYR A 326 3.10 -4.54 9.36
CA TYR A 326 3.92 -4.29 10.55
C TYR A 326 4.49 -2.87 10.48
N PRO A 327 5.02 -2.31 11.58
CA PRO A 327 5.70 -1.02 11.56
C PRO A 327 6.74 -0.93 10.41
N LEU A 328 6.66 0.14 9.62
CA LEU A 328 7.75 0.52 8.71
C LEU A 328 8.83 1.26 9.50
N SER A 329 10.09 1.01 9.15
CA SER A 329 11.19 1.86 9.62
C SER A 329 11.06 3.25 9.00
N PHE A 330 11.68 4.27 9.60
CA PHE A 330 11.70 5.61 9.01
C PHE A 330 12.40 5.59 7.66
N GLU A 331 13.50 4.85 7.54
CA GLU A 331 14.22 4.68 6.27
C GLU A 331 13.33 4.00 5.22
N GLY A 332 12.60 2.94 5.61
CA GLY A 332 11.68 2.24 4.72
C GLY A 332 10.49 3.09 4.29
N SER A 333 9.95 3.92 5.18
CA SER A 333 8.84 4.82 4.85
C SER A 333 9.27 5.95 3.92
N ILE A 334 10.50 6.47 4.07
CA ILE A 334 11.07 7.46 3.15
C ILE A 334 11.29 6.84 1.76
N GLU A 335 11.91 5.66 1.67
CA GLU A 335 12.11 4.96 0.39
C GLU A 335 10.77 4.67 -0.31
N MET A 336 9.72 4.32 0.45
CA MET A 336 8.37 4.15 -0.11
C MET A 336 7.88 5.44 -0.78
N VAL A 337 8.00 6.59 -0.12
CA VAL A 337 7.54 7.87 -0.69
C VAL A 337 8.35 8.21 -1.93
N GLU A 338 9.67 8.08 -1.88
CA GLU A 338 10.54 8.34 -3.03
C GLU A 338 10.15 7.47 -4.23
N GLN A 339 10.06 6.15 -4.06
CA GLN A 339 9.75 5.25 -5.18
C GLN A 339 8.34 5.44 -5.73
N VAL A 340 7.34 5.63 -4.86
CA VAL A 340 5.94 5.76 -5.29
C VAL A 340 5.72 7.09 -6.00
N TYR A 341 6.12 8.21 -5.40
CA TYR A 341 5.77 9.53 -5.92
C TYR A 341 6.68 10.00 -7.05
N GLN A 342 7.90 9.50 -7.17
CA GLN A 342 8.76 9.80 -8.33
C GLN A 342 8.39 9.00 -9.59
N ARG A 343 7.49 8.00 -9.48
CA ARG A 343 7.22 7.06 -10.57
C ARG A 343 5.76 7.00 -10.98
N LEU A 344 4.82 6.89 -10.03
CA LEU A 344 3.40 6.80 -10.38
C LEU A 344 2.86 8.03 -11.13
N PRO A 345 3.22 9.29 -10.76
CA PRO A 345 2.82 10.47 -11.53
C PRO A 345 3.37 10.49 -12.96
N HIS A 346 4.42 9.72 -13.24
CA HIS A 346 5.04 9.60 -14.55
C HIS A 346 4.35 8.54 -15.44
N GLY A 347 3.27 7.93 -14.95
CA GLY A 347 2.52 6.91 -15.68
C GLY A 347 3.19 5.53 -15.65
N GLU A 348 4.11 5.28 -14.71
CA GLU A 348 4.63 3.93 -14.49
C GLU A 348 3.56 3.02 -13.86
N ASP A 349 3.58 1.72 -14.22
CA ASP A 349 2.61 0.76 -13.70
C ASP A 349 2.80 0.53 -12.20
N PRO A 350 1.76 0.70 -11.36
CA PRO A 350 1.87 0.54 -9.92
C PRO A 350 2.47 -0.79 -9.48
N ARG A 351 2.16 -1.87 -10.21
CA ARG A 351 2.63 -3.21 -9.87
C ARG A 351 4.14 -3.33 -10.04
N MET A 352 4.70 -2.71 -11.09
CA MET A 352 6.15 -2.64 -11.30
C MET A 352 6.82 -1.76 -10.23
N VAL A 353 6.24 -0.60 -9.92
CA VAL A 353 6.78 0.32 -8.91
C VAL A 353 6.86 -0.35 -7.55
N LEU A 354 5.83 -1.09 -7.17
CA LEU A 354 5.75 -1.79 -5.88
C LEU A 354 6.68 -3.01 -5.83
N HIS A 355 6.79 -3.77 -6.93
CA HIS A 355 7.79 -4.84 -7.07
C HIS A 355 9.22 -4.31 -6.84
N ASP A 356 9.57 -3.23 -7.54
CA ASP A 356 10.90 -2.62 -7.44
C ASP A 356 11.16 -2.06 -6.03
N LEU A 357 10.18 -1.40 -5.42
CA LEU A 357 10.27 -0.91 -4.05
C LEU A 357 10.54 -2.07 -3.08
N ARG A 358 9.80 -3.17 -3.21
CA ARG A 358 9.97 -4.35 -2.35
C ARG A 358 11.39 -4.91 -2.43
N ARG A 359 11.92 -5.06 -3.65
CA ARG A 359 13.30 -5.55 -3.86
C ARG A 359 14.35 -4.57 -3.36
N ARG A 360 14.14 -3.26 -3.51
CA ARG A 360 15.02 -2.23 -2.95
C ARG A 360 15.08 -2.28 -1.44
N LEU A 361 13.92 -2.37 -0.78
CA LEU A 361 13.82 -2.50 0.68
C LEU A 361 14.51 -3.78 1.16
N TYR A 362 14.31 -4.91 0.47
CA TYR A 362 15.00 -6.16 0.80
C TYR A 362 16.52 -6.03 0.65
N ALA A 363 17.00 -5.52 -0.48
CA ALA A 363 18.42 -5.41 -0.77
C ALA A 363 19.15 -4.45 0.19
N ARG A 364 18.52 -3.34 0.57
CA ARG A 364 19.11 -2.32 1.46
C ARG A 364 18.98 -2.66 2.93
N TYR A 365 17.81 -3.16 3.34
CA TYR A 365 17.45 -3.24 4.76
C TYR A 365 17.07 -4.65 5.24
N GLY A 366 16.94 -5.65 4.35
CA GLY A 366 16.46 -7.00 4.67
C GLY A 366 17.29 -7.77 5.71
N ALA A 367 18.52 -7.33 6.00
CA ALA A 367 19.35 -7.88 7.08
C ALA A 367 18.99 -7.33 8.47
N LYS A 368 18.26 -6.22 8.56
CA LYS A 368 17.95 -5.48 9.81
C LYS A 368 16.44 -5.35 10.04
N THR A 369 15.70 -5.05 8.99
CA THR A 369 14.27 -4.81 8.99
C THR A 369 13.59 -5.72 7.98
N HIS A 370 12.28 -5.81 8.07
CA HIS A 370 11.47 -6.56 7.12
C HIS A 370 10.42 -5.66 6.48
N ASP A 371 10.77 -4.38 6.26
CA ASP A 371 9.88 -3.40 5.64
C ASP A 371 9.34 -3.89 4.30
N TRP A 372 10.18 -4.61 3.53
CA TRP A 372 9.80 -5.26 2.28
C TRP A 372 8.67 -6.29 2.45
N ALA A 373 8.59 -7.02 3.57
CA ALA A 373 7.53 -7.98 3.85
C ALA A 373 6.33 -7.32 4.53
N SER A 374 6.56 -6.21 5.24
CA SER A 374 5.51 -5.42 5.87
C SER A 374 4.61 -4.73 4.86
N LEU A 375 5.12 -4.35 3.69
CA LEU A 375 4.34 -3.66 2.66
C LEU A 375 3.19 -4.54 2.15
N VAL A 376 1.96 -4.06 2.36
CA VAL A 376 0.73 -4.64 1.86
C VAL A 376 0.10 -3.69 0.85
N VAL A 377 -0.31 -4.25 -0.27
CA VAL A 377 -0.90 -3.49 -1.38
C VAL A 377 -2.29 -4.03 -1.64
N TYR A 378 -3.31 -3.20 -1.43
CA TYR A 378 -4.65 -3.47 -1.93
C TYR A 378 -4.84 -2.81 -3.29
N ALA A 379 -5.30 -3.58 -4.27
CA ALA A 379 -5.44 -3.12 -5.65
C ALA A 379 -6.74 -3.63 -6.29
N ALA A 380 -7.52 -2.70 -6.85
CA ALA A 380 -8.62 -2.94 -7.78
C ALA A 380 -8.46 -1.97 -8.95
N LEU A 381 -7.51 -2.30 -9.84
CA LEU A 381 -7.13 -1.43 -10.95
C LEU A 381 -8.16 -1.54 -12.10
N PRO A 382 -8.41 -0.44 -12.85
CA PRO A 382 -9.26 -0.48 -14.03
C PRO A 382 -8.77 -1.49 -15.07
N ALA A 383 -9.70 -2.13 -15.78
CA ALA A 383 -9.36 -3.10 -16.83
C ALA A 383 -8.51 -2.48 -17.96
N ASP A 384 -8.69 -1.19 -18.24
CA ASP A 384 -7.95 -0.43 -19.24
C ASP A 384 -6.74 0.34 -18.66
N ILE A 385 -6.28 0.00 -17.45
CA ILE A 385 -5.21 0.71 -16.73
C ILE A 385 -3.97 0.95 -17.60
N GLU A 386 -3.56 -0.01 -18.42
CA GLU A 386 -2.39 0.15 -19.30
C GLU A 386 -2.57 1.33 -20.29
N SER A 387 -3.76 1.48 -20.86
CA SER A 387 -4.09 2.59 -21.76
C SER A 387 -4.19 3.91 -21.00
N GLN A 388 -4.70 3.89 -19.77
CA GLN A 388 -4.72 5.08 -18.91
C GLN A 388 -3.30 5.52 -18.54
N LEU A 389 -2.42 4.59 -18.14
CA LEU A 389 -1.02 4.86 -17.79
C LEU A 389 -0.22 5.40 -18.97
N ARG A 390 -0.41 4.89 -20.19
CA ARG A 390 0.20 5.47 -21.41
C ARG A 390 -0.16 6.94 -21.58
N ARG A 391 -1.43 7.27 -21.39
CA ARG A 391 -1.94 8.64 -21.50
C ARG A 391 -1.41 9.52 -20.36
N THR A 392 -1.38 9.02 -19.12
CA THR A 392 -0.75 9.70 -17.99
C THR A 392 0.72 9.97 -18.29
N GLY A 393 1.48 8.99 -18.78
CA GLY A 393 2.90 9.17 -19.12
C GLY A 393 3.12 10.22 -20.20
N PHE A 394 2.31 10.22 -21.26
CA PHE A 394 2.35 11.26 -22.29
C PHE A 394 2.05 12.64 -21.71
N ARG A 395 0.96 12.78 -20.94
CA ARG A 395 0.53 14.05 -20.34
C ARG A 395 1.53 14.59 -19.32
N SER A 396 2.05 13.73 -18.46
CA SER A 396 3.10 14.05 -17.50
C SER A 396 4.36 14.53 -18.21
N ALA A 397 4.83 13.82 -19.24
CA ALA A 397 5.99 14.23 -20.02
C ALA A 397 5.78 15.61 -20.67
N SER A 398 4.63 15.84 -21.30
CA SER A 398 4.30 17.15 -21.88
C SER A 398 4.28 18.25 -20.82
N ALA A 399 3.61 18.04 -19.68
CA ALA A 399 3.51 19.04 -18.61
C ALA A 399 4.90 19.45 -18.09
N ARG A 400 5.80 18.48 -17.90
CA ARG A 400 7.18 18.73 -17.44
C ARG A 400 8.02 19.46 -18.49
N ILE A 401 7.85 19.16 -19.77
CA ILE A 401 8.52 19.88 -20.86
C ILE A 401 8.05 21.33 -20.89
N TYR A 402 6.75 21.58 -20.80
CA TYR A 402 6.21 22.94 -20.77
C TYR A 402 6.69 23.73 -19.54
N ALA A 403 6.71 23.10 -18.36
CA ALA A 403 7.26 23.71 -17.15
C ALA A 403 8.74 24.10 -17.31
N LEU A 404 9.55 23.25 -17.94
CA LEU A 404 10.95 23.54 -18.23
C LEU A 404 11.11 24.70 -19.22
N LEU A 405 10.31 24.73 -20.30
CA LEU A 405 10.35 25.81 -21.29
C LEU A 405 9.96 27.14 -20.65
N ASP A 406 8.90 27.16 -19.84
CA ASP A 406 8.44 28.34 -19.10
C ASP A 406 9.54 28.92 -18.19
N ARG A 407 10.31 28.05 -17.52
CA ARG A 407 11.49 28.47 -16.74
C ARG A 407 12.60 29.08 -17.60
N ILE A 408 12.86 28.51 -18.78
CA ILE A 408 13.91 29.00 -19.69
C ILE A 408 13.52 30.36 -20.27
N ASP A 409 12.29 30.50 -20.74
CA ASP A 409 11.79 31.74 -21.36
C ASP A 409 11.85 32.91 -20.37
N THR A 410 11.40 32.70 -19.13
CA THR A 410 11.46 33.73 -18.08
C THR A 410 12.89 34.11 -17.72
N GLY A 411 13.82 33.15 -17.68
CA GLY A 411 15.24 33.42 -17.39
C GLY A 411 15.94 34.20 -18.52
N LEU A 412 15.53 34.02 -19.77
CA LEU A 412 16.06 34.79 -20.90
C LEU A 412 15.59 36.25 -20.90
N ASP A 413 14.37 36.51 -20.44
CA ASP A 413 13.82 37.87 -20.33
C ASP A 413 14.44 38.68 -19.19
N GLU A 414 14.95 38.03 -18.14
CA GLU A 414 15.67 38.70 -17.03
C GLU A 414 17.12 39.10 -17.40
N ASP A 415 17.72 38.42 -18.38
CA ASP A 415 19.09 38.66 -18.87
C ASP A 415 19.18 39.65 -20.06
N SER A 416 18.05 40.06 -20.62
CA SER A 416 17.92 41.01 -21.76
C SER A 416 17.58 42.43 -21.33
#